data_AF-A0A091KLK9-F1
#
_entry.id   AF-A0A091KLK9-F1
#
_cell.length_a   1.000
_cell.length_b   1.000
_cell.length_c   1.000
_cell.angle_alpha   90.00
_cell.angle_beta   90.00
_cell.angle_gamma   90.00
#
_symmetry.space_group_name_H-M   'P 1'
#
loop_
_entity.id
_entity.type
_entity.pdbx_description
1 polymer ?
#
loop_
_entity_poly.entity_id
_entity_poly.type
_entity_poly.pdbx_seq_one_letter_code
_entity_poly.pdbx_strand_id
1 'polypeptide(L)'
;VARTLMVTHIPKEITDPSLIIKHFGEAYPSCTVTNIQFCFDVRKLMKLDAERRKAMKGRLYFTTKAQKEGKIMIKTHPCARIFCCRFCGFEQVDAEQYYGELEEKLTDEFNAERNRITLKRLDMAFVTFQDERMTAVILKDYSHIRCRKHPQQSSVTTVVKSHHWGVHYAPAPSDIIWENLSVRGTSWWVRFILLNICLFILLFFLTTPAIIVNTMDMFNVTQPVESLKNPIITQFFPTLLLWAFSVFLPFLVYYLQCSASSFRRSSENQLTMHKCFFFLVFMVIILPSLGLSSLDLFFRWLFDTHFLDDADVKFQCVFLPDNGAFFVNYVVTSSLIGTAMELLRIPGLLVYTARLCFAKSEPERLHVKRSQAYQFQFGLEYAWTCCIFSVVMTYSITCPIIVPFGLLYMLLKHMVDRYNIYYVYIPTKLNQRLHVAAISQVVVAPILCMFWLLFFSVLRLGPTRPVTLFTFVVLLSCIIFSFFGLCLKKLQPRKPSSYQMSDQSEGAFNDVERSSVSSTPNSNV
;
A
#
# COMPACT_ATOMS: atom_id res chain seq x y z
N VAL A 1 -14.96 16.59 8.10
CA VAL A 1 -14.01 16.78 9.24
C VAL A 1 -13.09 17.99 9.02
N ALA A 2 -13.62 19.12 8.52
CA ALA A 2 -12.79 20.30 8.25
C ALA A 2 -12.62 21.23 9.48
N ARG A 3 -13.40 20.99 10.54
CA ARG A 3 -13.38 21.74 11.81
C ARG A 3 -12.35 21.24 12.83
N THR A 4 -11.68 20.11 12.55
CA THR A 4 -10.70 19.52 13.49
C THR A 4 -9.30 19.62 12.90
N LEU A 5 -8.37 20.14 13.70
CA LEU A 5 -6.95 20.18 13.39
C LEU A 5 -6.21 19.15 14.23
N MET A 6 -5.27 18.47 13.61
CA MET A 6 -4.26 17.65 14.26
C MET A 6 -3.04 18.53 14.53
N VAL A 7 -2.70 18.70 15.80
CA VAL A 7 -1.53 19.46 16.25
C VAL A 7 -0.48 18.46 16.75
N THR A 8 0.74 18.55 16.23
CA THR A 8 1.89 17.69 16.60
C THR A 8 2.99 18.51 17.24
N HIS A 9 3.91 17.84 17.95
CA HIS A 9 5.01 18.45 18.72
C HIS A 9 4.53 19.28 19.92
N ILE A 10 3.42 18.87 20.53
CA ILE A 10 3.00 19.42 21.83
C ILE A 10 3.93 18.82 22.91
N PRO A 11 4.58 19.65 23.76
CA PRO A 11 5.39 19.16 24.88
C PRO A 11 4.60 18.16 25.73
N LYS A 12 5.26 17.10 26.24
CA LYS A 12 4.61 15.99 26.98
C LYS A 12 4.27 16.32 28.43
N GLU A 13 4.68 17.49 28.90
CA GLU A 13 4.46 17.96 30.27
C GLU A 13 3.08 18.64 30.41
N ILE A 14 2.53 19.18 29.33
CA ILE A 14 1.26 19.94 29.30
C ILE A 14 0.05 19.00 29.36
N THR A 15 -0.41 18.60 30.53
CA THR A 15 -1.60 17.75 30.68
C THR A 15 -2.92 18.52 30.57
N ASP A 16 -2.89 19.81 30.88
CA ASP A 16 -4.12 20.59 31.01
C ASP A 16 -4.59 21.13 29.64
N PRO A 17 -5.80 20.76 29.18
CA PRO A 17 -6.33 21.26 27.91
C PRO A 17 -6.62 22.77 27.96
N SER A 18 -6.84 23.33 29.16
CA SER A 18 -7.10 24.76 29.39
C SER A 18 -6.00 25.66 28.83
N LEU A 19 -4.73 25.23 28.89
CA LEU A 19 -3.60 26.00 28.34
C LEU A 19 -3.66 26.12 26.82
N ILE A 20 -4.08 25.05 26.14
CA ILE A 20 -4.24 25.04 24.68
C ILE A 20 -5.46 25.88 24.27
N ILE A 21 -6.56 25.79 25.01
CA ILE A 21 -7.75 26.63 24.80
C ILE A 21 -7.37 28.11 24.96
N LYS A 22 -6.64 28.45 26.03
CA LYS A 22 -6.17 29.81 26.29
C LYS A 22 -5.26 30.32 25.17
N HIS A 23 -4.35 29.47 24.67
CA HIS A 23 -3.51 29.85 23.53
C HIS A 23 -4.34 30.21 22.28
N PHE A 24 -5.27 29.36 21.87
CA PHE A 24 -6.09 29.62 20.68
C PHE A 24 -7.05 30.79 20.88
N GLY A 25 -7.63 30.97 22.06
CA GLY A 25 -8.52 32.10 22.37
C GLY A 25 -7.81 33.45 22.36
N GLU A 26 -6.58 33.52 22.86
CA GLU A 26 -5.78 34.75 22.86
C GLU A 26 -5.12 35.04 21.50
N ALA A 27 -4.57 34.01 20.84
CA ALA A 27 -3.90 34.17 19.54
C ALA A 27 -4.91 34.42 18.40
N TYR A 28 -6.16 33.94 18.55
CA TYR A 28 -7.23 34.08 17.57
C TYR A 28 -8.54 34.48 18.27
N PRO A 29 -8.81 35.78 18.48
CA PRO A 29 -9.91 36.26 19.33
C PRO A 29 -11.32 35.84 18.89
N SER A 30 -11.51 35.50 17.61
CA SER A 30 -12.78 34.99 17.06
C SER A 30 -12.86 33.46 17.05
N CYS A 31 -11.90 32.77 17.68
CA CYS A 31 -11.80 31.32 17.69
C CYS A 31 -12.38 30.73 18.98
N THR A 32 -13.36 29.83 18.82
CA THR A 32 -13.89 29.02 19.92
C THR A 32 -13.47 27.55 19.73
N VAL A 33 -12.73 27.04 20.71
CA VAL A 33 -12.34 25.62 20.77
C VAL A 33 -13.46 24.86 21.45
N THR A 34 -14.03 23.86 20.77
CA THR A 34 -15.14 23.05 21.31
C THR A 34 -14.65 21.83 22.06
N ASN A 35 -13.57 21.19 21.59
CA ASN A 35 -13.05 19.98 22.21
C ASN A 35 -11.55 19.80 21.93
N ILE A 36 -10.82 19.28 22.90
CA ILE A 36 -9.41 18.90 22.78
C ILE A 36 -9.27 17.45 23.24
N GLN A 37 -8.73 16.60 22.36
CA GLN A 37 -8.40 15.22 22.68
C GLN A 37 -6.91 14.98 22.52
N PHE A 38 -6.23 14.69 23.64
CA PHE A 38 -4.84 14.25 23.62
C PHE A 38 -4.72 12.82 23.09
N CYS A 39 -3.62 12.55 22.38
CA CYS A 39 -3.32 11.22 21.87
C CYS A 39 -2.48 10.42 22.86
N PHE A 40 -2.76 9.12 22.96
CA PHE A 40 -2.03 8.19 23.84
C PHE A 40 -1.55 6.95 23.08
N ASP A 41 -0.52 6.28 23.59
CA ASP A 41 -0.09 5.00 23.04
C ASP A 41 -1.06 3.88 23.45
N VAL A 42 -1.95 3.53 22.53
CA VAL A 42 -2.98 2.51 22.72
C VAL A 42 -2.64 1.16 22.08
N ARG A 43 -1.45 0.97 21.50
CA ARG A 43 -1.13 -0.26 20.74
C ARG A 43 -1.31 -1.53 21.57
N LYS A 44 -0.72 -1.56 22.76
CA LYS A 44 -0.81 -2.72 23.65
C LYS A 44 -2.25 -2.95 24.14
N LEU A 45 -2.95 -1.87 24.45
CA LEU A 45 -4.35 -1.91 24.89
C LEU A 45 -5.26 -2.50 23.79
N MET A 46 -5.11 -2.04 22.55
CA MET A 46 -5.88 -2.55 21.41
C MET A 46 -5.60 -4.03 21.15
N LYS A 47 -4.33 -4.45 21.27
CA LYS A 47 -3.94 -5.86 21.15
C LYS A 47 -4.60 -6.71 22.25
N LEU A 48 -4.51 -6.28 23.51
CA LEU A 48 -5.14 -6.97 24.65
C LEU A 48 -6.66 -7.04 24.47
N ASP A 49 -7.30 -5.96 24.03
CA ASP A 49 -8.75 -5.96 23.81
C ASP A 49 -9.18 -6.88 22.65
N ALA A 50 -8.37 -6.98 21.59
CA ALA A 50 -8.61 -7.93 20.51
C ALA A 50 -8.48 -9.39 20.99
N GLU A 51 -7.46 -9.69 21.79
CA GLU A 51 -7.25 -11.02 22.39
C GLU A 51 -8.37 -11.35 23.39
N ARG A 52 -8.76 -10.38 24.24
CA ARG A 52 -9.87 -10.51 25.19
C ARG A 52 -11.19 -10.79 24.48
N ARG A 53 -11.52 -10.04 23.43
CA ARG A 53 -12.72 -10.27 22.60
C ARG A 53 -12.68 -11.64 21.91
N LYS A 54 -11.50 -12.14 21.54
CA LYS A 54 -11.33 -13.50 20.99
C LYS A 54 -11.60 -14.56 22.06
N ALA A 55 -11.08 -14.38 23.27
CA ALA A 55 -11.32 -15.28 24.40
C ALA A 55 -12.81 -15.32 24.79
N MET A 56 -13.45 -14.15 24.92
CA MET A 56 -14.89 -14.01 25.20
C MET A 56 -15.77 -14.75 24.18
N LYS A 57 -15.47 -14.59 22.88
CA LYS A 57 -16.17 -15.33 21.82
C LYS A 57 -15.93 -16.84 21.90
N GLY A 58 -14.73 -17.25 22.29
CA GLY A 58 -14.39 -18.65 22.56
C GLY A 58 -15.22 -19.23 23.69
N ARG A 59 -15.31 -18.53 24.83
CA ARG A 59 -16.14 -18.92 25.98
C ARG A 59 -17.60 -19.07 25.58
N LEU A 60 -18.20 -18.02 24.99
CA LEU A 60 -19.61 -18.03 24.60
C LEU A 60 -19.94 -19.21 23.67
N TYR A 61 -19.04 -19.51 22.73
CA TYR A 61 -19.20 -20.65 21.81
C TYR A 61 -19.21 -21.99 22.57
N PHE A 62 -18.26 -22.20 23.47
CA PHE A 62 -18.18 -23.45 24.24
C PHE A 62 -19.27 -23.58 25.29
N THR A 63 -19.69 -22.51 25.97
CA THR A 63 -20.86 -22.52 26.86
C THR A 63 -22.13 -22.95 26.11
N THR A 64 -22.37 -22.36 24.93
CA THR A 64 -23.54 -22.72 24.09
C THR A 64 -23.50 -24.18 23.63
N LYS A 65 -22.30 -24.69 23.32
CA LYS A 65 -22.11 -26.08 22.89
C LYS A 65 -22.21 -27.06 24.07
N ALA A 66 -21.71 -26.67 25.23
CA ALA A 66 -21.77 -27.46 26.45
C ALA A 66 -23.20 -27.64 26.97
N GLN A 67 -24.06 -26.63 26.80
CA GLN A 67 -25.49 -26.74 27.08
C GLN A 67 -26.20 -27.81 26.23
N LYS A 68 -25.68 -28.12 25.03
CA LYS A 68 -26.30 -29.09 24.09
C LYS A 68 -25.68 -30.49 24.17
N GLU A 69 -24.36 -30.56 24.29
CA GLU A 69 -23.58 -31.80 24.13
C GLU A 69 -22.88 -32.23 25.44
N GLY A 70 -23.01 -31.46 26.52
CA GLY A 70 -22.27 -31.66 27.76
C GLY A 70 -20.85 -31.09 27.72
N LYS A 71 -20.05 -31.35 28.76
CA LYS A 71 -18.70 -30.77 28.91
C LYS A 71 -17.77 -31.16 27.75
N ILE A 72 -17.07 -30.18 27.20
CA ILE A 72 -16.19 -30.36 26.04
C ILE A 72 -14.75 -30.19 26.46
N MET A 73 -13.97 -31.26 26.31
CA MET A 73 -12.54 -31.26 26.62
C MET A 73 -11.72 -30.84 25.41
N ILE A 74 -10.82 -29.87 25.59
CA ILE A 74 -9.90 -29.39 24.55
C ILE A 74 -8.44 -29.62 24.94
N LYS A 75 -7.58 -29.80 23.94
CA LYS A 75 -6.11 -29.80 24.11
C LYS A 75 -5.58 -28.42 23.78
N THR A 76 -4.84 -27.81 24.70
CA THR A 76 -4.33 -26.43 24.57
C THR A 76 -3.02 -26.34 23.80
N HIS A 77 -2.22 -27.41 23.77
CA HIS A 77 -0.89 -27.39 23.18
C HIS A 77 -0.92 -27.30 21.63
N PRO A 78 -0.16 -26.39 20.98
CA PRO A 78 -0.16 -26.22 19.53
C PRO A 78 0.19 -27.50 18.75
N CYS A 79 1.12 -28.30 19.28
CA CYS A 79 1.53 -29.55 18.65
C CYS A 79 0.44 -30.63 18.70
N ALA A 80 -0.58 -30.52 19.56
CA ALA A 80 -1.63 -31.52 19.72
C ALA A 80 -2.55 -31.66 18.51
N ARG A 81 -2.52 -30.70 17.57
CA ARG A 81 -3.40 -30.66 16.39
C ARG A 81 -2.64 -30.71 15.06
N ILE A 82 -1.41 -30.20 15.02
CA ILE A 82 -0.58 -30.19 13.80
C ILE A 82 0.05 -31.56 13.57
N PHE A 83 0.67 -32.10 14.61
CA PHE A 83 1.08 -33.49 14.65
C PHE A 83 -0.02 -34.20 15.43
N CYS A 84 -0.85 -35.02 14.77
CA CYS A 84 -1.77 -35.94 15.45
C CYS A 84 -1.00 -37.02 16.23
N CYS A 85 -0.01 -36.62 17.03
CA CYS A 85 0.83 -37.50 17.80
C CYS A 85 0.01 -38.02 18.98
N ARG A 86 -0.54 -39.22 18.80
CA ARG A 86 -1.24 -39.98 19.85
C ARG A 86 -0.35 -40.24 21.07
N PHE A 87 0.97 -40.17 20.93
CA PHE A 87 1.94 -40.46 21.98
C PHE A 87 2.26 -39.29 22.93
N CYS A 88 1.93 -38.04 22.57
CA CYS A 88 2.40 -36.88 23.33
C CYS A 88 1.57 -36.52 24.58
N GLY A 89 0.62 -37.35 25.01
CA GLY A 89 -0.01 -37.22 26.35
C GLY A 89 -0.56 -35.84 26.73
N PHE A 90 -1.00 -35.02 25.77
CA PHE A 90 -1.42 -33.64 26.05
C PHE A 90 -2.61 -33.60 27.00
N GLU A 91 -2.46 -32.80 28.07
CA GLU A 91 -3.50 -32.53 29.05
C GLU A 91 -4.76 -31.98 28.37
N GLN A 92 -5.90 -32.55 28.75
CA GLN A 92 -7.21 -32.11 28.28
C GLN A 92 -7.84 -31.27 29.38
N VAL A 93 -8.25 -30.05 29.02
CA VAL A 93 -8.89 -29.11 29.94
C VAL A 93 -10.30 -28.82 29.46
N ASP A 94 -11.20 -28.50 30.39
CA ASP A 94 -12.54 -28.04 30.04
C ASP A 94 -12.43 -26.73 29.25
N ALA A 95 -13.02 -26.71 28.05
CA ALA A 95 -12.96 -25.57 27.16
C ALA A 95 -13.62 -24.33 27.76
N GLU A 96 -14.74 -24.50 28.46
CA GLU A 96 -15.45 -23.36 29.06
C GLU A 96 -14.62 -22.72 30.17
N GLN A 97 -14.05 -23.55 31.05
CA GLN A 97 -13.18 -23.09 32.13
C GLN A 97 -11.92 -22.41 31.58
N TYR A 98 -11.24 -23.02 30.61
CA TYR A 98 -10.03 -22.46 30.00
C TYR A 98 -10.27 -21.09 29.37
N TYR A 99 -11.33 -20.92 28.58
CA TYR A 99 -11.63 -19.61 27.97
C TYR A 99 -12.15 -18.60 28.98
N GLY A 100 -12.78 -19.04 30.08
CA GLY A 100 -13.14 -18.19 31.22
C GLY A 100 -11.93 -17.61 31.94
N GLU A 101 -11.01 -18.47 32.36
CA GLU A 101 -9.75 -18.06 33.01
C GLU A 101 -8.91 -17.15 32.08
N LEU A 102 -8.88 -17.47 30.78
CA LEU A 102 -8.18 -16.66 29.79
C LEU A 102 -8.82 -15.27 29.61
N GLU A 103 -10.15 -15.19 29.57
CA GLU A 103 -10.87 -13.91 29.47
C GLU A 103 -10.66 -13.05 30.72
N GLU A 104 -10.69 -13.65 31.91
CA GLU A 104 -10.44 -12.97 33.19
C GLU A 104 -9.02 -12.40 33.22
N LYS A 105 -8.01 -13.24 32.97
CA LYS A 105 -6.61 -12.81 32.91
C LYS A 105 -6.40 -11.65 31.92
N LEU A 106 -6.96 -11.75 30.72
CA LEU A 106 -6.84 -10.70 29.71
C LEU A 106 -7.61 -9.42 30.10
N THR A 107 -8.69 -9.54 30.87
CA THR A 107 -9.45 -8.40 31.39
C THR A 107 -8.65 -7.67 32.47
N ASP A 108 -7.97 -8.40 33.36
CA ASP A 108 -7.09 -7.83 34.37
C ASP A 108 -5.89 -7.12 33.75
N GLU A 109 -5.23 -7.76 32.78
CA GLU A 109 -4.13 -7.15 32.03
C GLU A 109 -4.59 -5.90 31.26
N PHE A 110 -5.80 -5.94 30.66
CA PHE A 110 -6.39 -4.79 29.99
C PHE A 110 -6.67 -3.63 30.96
N ASN A 111 -7.25 -3.91 32.13
CA ASN A 111 -7.55 -2.89 33.14
C ASN A 111 -6.26 -2.29 33.73
N ALA A 112 -5.26 -3.13 34.01
CA ALA A 112 -3.95 -2.68 34.46
C ALA A 112 -3.26 -1.77 33.43
N GLU A 113 -3.34 -2.13 32.15
CA GLU A 113 -2.80 -1.31 31.07
C GLU A 113 -3.61 -0.02 30.88
N ARG A 114 -4.95 -0.08 30.99
CA ARG A 114 -5.86 1.07 30.89
C ARG A 114 -5.53 2.14 31.93
N ASN A 115 -5.25 1.73 33.16
CA ASN A 115 -4.87 2.65 34.24
C ASN A 115 -3.51 3.33 33.97
N ARG A 116 -2.63 2.70 33.18
CA ARG A 116 -1.30 3.23 32.81
C ARG A 116 -1.32 4.12 31.56
N ILE A 117 -2.43 4.24 30.84
CA ILE A 117 -2.51 4.98 29.56
C ILE A 117 -2.17 6.45 29.74
N THR A 118 -2.63 7.07 30.83
CA THR A 118 -2.41 8.50 31.12
C THR A 118 -0.91 8.86 31.16
N LEU A 119 -0.06 7.90 31.57
CA LEU A 119 1.41 8.05 31.60
C LEU A 119 2.05 7.94 30.20
N LYS A 120 1.35 7.35 29.23
CA LYS A 120 1.85 7.09 27.86
C LYS A 120 1.36 8.12 26.85
N ARG A 121 1.46 9.39 27.22
CA ARG A 121 1.02 10.51 26.37
C ARG A 121 1.92 10.70 25.16
N LEU A 122 1.29 10.92 24.01
CA LEU A 122 1.97 11.28 22.76
C LEU A 122 2.04 12.80 22.61
N ASP A 123 2.92 13.28 21.74
CA ASP A 123 3.19 14.70 21.47
C ASP A 123 2.14 15.34 20.54
N MET A 124 0.88 14.95 20.68
CA MET A 124 -0.18 15.37 19.76
C MET A 124 -1.54 15.53 20.42
N ALA A 125 -2.36 16.38 19.82
CA ALA A 125 -3.77 16.50 20.15
C ALA A 125 -4.61 16.75 18.89
N PHE A 126 -5.86 16.31 18.94
CA PHE A 126 -6.92 16.73 18.04
C PHE A 126 -7.68 17.89 18.68
N VAL A 127 -7.66 19.04 18.02
CA VAL A 127 -8.35 20.26 18.47
C VAL A 127 -9.51 20.52 17.52
N THR A 128 -10.72 20.51 18.06
CA THR A 128 -11.95 20.78 17.30
C THR A 128 -12.41 22.20 17.57
N PHE A 129 -12.73 22.90 16.50
CA PHE A 129 -13.17 24.29 16.50
C PHE A 129 -14.65 24.37 16.13
N GLN A 130 -15.32 25.45 16.54
CA GLN A 130 -16.71 25.69 16.13
C GLN A 130 -16.80 25.99 14.63
N ASP A 131 -15.92 26.88 14.14
CA ASP A 131 -15.93 27.38 12.77
C ASP A 131 -14.83 26.79 11.89
N GLU A 132 -15.22 26.33 10.71
CA GLU A 132 -14.30 25.80 9.70
C GLU A 132 -13.41 26.86 9.05
N ARG A 133 -13.90 28.11 8.94
CA ARG A 133 -13.10 29.20 8.34
C ARG A 133 -11.87 29.49 9.19
N MET A 134 -12.01 29.37 10.50
CA MET A 134 -10.93 29.62 11.45
C MET A 134 -9.82 28.58 11.32
N THR A 135 -10.16 27.31 11.10
CA THR A 135 -9.15 26.25 10.93
C THR A 135 -8.27 26.50 9.70
N ALA A 136 -8.82 27.07 8.63
CA ALA A 136 -8.06 27.47 7.45
C ALA A 136 -7.09 28.64 7.73
N VAL A 137 -7.51 29.62 8.53
CA VAL A 137 -6.67 30.76 8.95
C VAL A 137 -5.51 30.28 9.81
N ILE A 138 -5.80 29.48 10.85
CA ILE A 138 -4.79 28.89 11.74
C ILE A 138 -3.81 28.04 10.92
N LEU A 139 -4.31 27.19 10.02
CA LEU A 139 -3.43 26.36 9.19
C LEU A 139 -2.53 27.21 8.29
N LYS A 140 -3.04 28.29 7.71
CA LYS A 140 -2.25 29.19 6.88
C LYS A 140 -1.15 29.86 7.70
N ASP A 141 -1.48 30.36 8.89
CA ASP A 141 -0.52 31.00 9.80
C ASP A 141 0.63 30.05 10.17
N TYR A 142 0.30 28.83 10.62
CA TYR A 142 1.30 27.81 10.95
C TYR A 142 2.03 27.24 9.71
N SER A 143 1.50 27.37 8.50
CA SER A 143 2.19 26.95 7.27
C SER A 143 3.38 27.85 6.91
N HIS A 144 3.33 29.12 7.34
CA HIS A 144 4.36 30.13 7.05
C HIS A 144 5.56 30.10 8.00
N ILE A 145 5.58 29.20 8.99
CA ILE A 145 6.74 28.94 9.86
C ILE A 145 8.00 28.66 9.03
N ARG A 146 7.83 27.96 7.90
CA ARG A 146 8.92 27.62 6.97
C ARG A 146 9.50 28.85 6.24
N CYS A 147 8.79 29.97 6.24
CA CYS A 147 9.18 31.25 5.65
C CYS A 147 9.68 32.28 6.69
N ARG A 148 10.08 31.83 7.90
CA ARG A 148 10.55 32.67 9.02
C ARG A 148 9.51 33.68 9.57
N LYS A 149 8.22 33.53 9.25
CA LYS A 149 7.15 34.25 9.97
C LYS A 149 6.69 33.41 11.15
N HIS A 150 6.74 33.99 12.35
CA HIS A 150 6.21 33.35 13.54
C HIS A 150 4.68 33.44 13.55
N PRO A 151 3.98 32.37 13.98
CA PRO A 151 2.53 32.39 14.11
C PRO A 151 2.09 33.36 15.22
N GLN A 152 0.80 33.68 15.25
CA GLN A 152 0.19 34.52 16.29
C GLN A 152 0.55 33.99 17.69
N GLN A 153 0.96 34.91 18.57
CA GLN A 153 1.43 34.58 19.92
C GLN A 153 0.33 34.86 20.95
N SER A 154 0.45 34.20 22.10
CA SER A 154 -0.40 34.38 23.27
C SER A 154 0.46 34.44 24.54
N SER A 155 -0.16 34.77 25.68
CA SER A 155 0.51 34.81 26.98
C SER A 155 1.14 33.47 27.38
N VAL A 156 0.64 32.37 26.84
CA VAL A 156 1.10 31.00 27.11
C VAL A 156 1.98 30.40 26.02
N THR A 157 2.32 31.16 24.96
CA THR A 157 3.10 30.63 23.81
C THR A 157 4.46 30.05 24.21
N THR A 158 5.14 30.63 25.21
CA THR A 158 6.44 30.15 25.70
C THR A 158 6.32 28.83 26.46
N VAL A 159 5.27 28.69 27.28
CA VAL A 159 4.94 27.48 28.04
C VAL A 159 4.55 26.35 27.10
N VAL A 160 3.70 26.67 26.12
CA VAL A 160 3.12 25.72 25.19
C VAL A 160 4.05 25.37 24.02
N LYS A 161 5.11 26.18 23.83
CA LYS A 161 6.10 26.10 22.75
C LYS A 161 5.46 26.04 21.36
N SER A 162 4.45 26.89 21.14
CA SER A 162 3.62 26.83 19.91
C SER A 162 4.42 27.03 18.61
N HIS A 163 5.58 27.70 18.67
CA HIS A 163 6.49 27.88 17.54
C HIS A 163 7.02 26.56 16.92
N HIS A 164 7.03 25.45 17.68
CA HIS A 164 7.45 24.14 17.18
C HIS A 164 6.29 23.25 16.70
N TRP A 165 5.05 23.74 16.79
CA TRP A 165 3.89 22.92 16.46
C TRP A 165 3.77 22.66 14.96
N GLY A 166 3.47 21.40 14.63
CA GLY A 166 3.00 21.03 13.30
C GLY A 166 1.48 21.02 13.29
N VAL A 167 0.86 21.92 12.52
CA VAL A 167 -0.61 21.98 12.40
C VAL A 167 -1.04 21.46 11.04
N HIS A 168 -1.93 20.48 11.04
CA HIS A 168 -2.50 19.86 9.85
C HIS A 168 -4.00 19.63 10.03
N TYR A 169 -4.76 19.57 8.94
CA TYR A 169 -6.13 19.06 9.03
C TYR A 169 -6.13 17.63 9.56
N ALA A 170 -7.05 17.35 10.49
CA ALA A 170 -7.22 16.01 11.01
C ALA A 170 -7.71 15.09 9.89
N PRO A 171 -7.02 13.97 9.61
CA PRO A 171 -7.56 12.96 8.71
C PRO A 171 -8.84 12.36 9.31
N ALA A 172 -9.69 11.79 8.45
CA ALA A 172 -10.89 11.11 8.92
C ALA A 172 -10.52 10.00 9.93
N PRO A 173 -11.32 9.76 10.98
CA PRO A 173 -11.01 8.74 12.00
C PRO A 173 -10.78 7.32 11.46
N SER A 174 -11.40 7.00 10.32
CA SER A 174 -11.24 5.72 9.61
C SER A 174 -9.97 5.63 8.74
N ASP A 175 -9.36 6.76 8.38
CA ASP A 175 -8.08 6.82 7.67
C ASP A 175 -6.88 6.72 8.63
N ILE A 176 -7.13 6.88 9.92
CA ILE A 176 -6.13 6.80 10.99
C ILE A 176 -5.92 5.35 11.40
N ILE A 177 -4.67 4.90 11.38
CA ILE A 177 -4.25 3.62 11.95
C ILE A 177 -3.75 3.86 13.38
N TRP A 178 -4.68 3.76 14.34
CA TRP A 178 -4.45 4.07 15.75
C TRP A 178 -3.29 3.28 16.38
N GLU A 179 -3.10 2.01 15.98
CA GLU A 179 -2.03 1.13 16.48
C GLU A 179 -0.61 1.64 16.11
N ASN A 180 -0.49 2.33 14.98
CA ASN A 180 0.77 2.84 14.45
C ASN A 180 1.06 4.27 14.91
N LEU A 181 0.10 4.92 15.59
CA LEU A 181 0.22 6.32 15.99
C LEU A 181 1.42 6.58 16.91
N SER A 182 1.80 5.59 17.71
CA SER A 182 2.93 5.64 18.64
C SER A 182 4.29 5.31 18.01
N VAL A 183 4.36 4.70 16.80
CA VAL A 183 5.66 4.51 16.11
C VAL A 183 6.06 5.81 15.42
N ARG A 184 6.93 6.61 16.05
CA ARG A 184 7.36 7.90 15.50
C ARG A 184 8.85 8.17 15.72
N GLY A 185 9.33 9.23 15.06
CA GLY A 185 10.68 9.75 15.22
C GLY A 185 11.75 8.82 14.65
N THR A 186 12.86 8.67 15.38
CA THR A 186 14.03 7.91 14.96
C THR A 186 13.71 6.43 14.73
N SER A 187 12.91 5.80 15.61
CA SER A 187 12.53 4.39 15.47
C SER A 187 11.76 4.13 14.18
N TRP A 188 10.82 5.02 13.83
CA TRP A 188 10.11 4.95 12.56
C TRP A 188 11.06 5.11 11.37
N TRP A 189 11.98 6.09 11.43
CA TRP A 189 12.90 6.38 10.33
C TRP A 189 13.91 5.25 10.09
N VAL A 190 14.46 4.67 11.16
CA VAL A 190 15.34 3.48 11.09
C VAL A 190 14.59 2.30 10.48
N ARG A 191 13.37 2.02 10.95
CA ARG A 191 12.54 0.94 10.40
C ARG A 191 12.23 1.18 8.92
N PHE A 192 11.87 2.41 8.57
CA PHE A 192 11.60 2.80 7.19
C PHE A 192 12.84 2.57 6.31
N ILE A 193 14.02 3.05 6.71
CA ILE A 193 15.25 2.86 5.93
C ILE A 193 15.60 1.39 5.77
N LEU A 194 15.61 0.63 6.87
CA LEU A 194 15.94 -0.79 6.84
C LEU A 194 15.02 -1.55 5.89
N LEU A 195 13.72 -1.29 5.94
CA LEU A 195 12.75 -1.93 5.05
C LEU A 195 12.92 -1.51 3.59
N ASN A 196 13.26 -0.25 3.30
CA ASN A 196 13.54 0.17 1.92
C ASN A 196 14.86 -0.42 1.39
N ILE A 197 15.89 -0.53 2.23
CA ILE A 197 17.15 -1.21 1.87
C ILE A 197 16.88 -2.70 1.59
N CYS A 198 16.15 -3.38 2.47
CA CYS A 198 15.76 -4.77 2.27
C CYS A 198 14.95 -4.97 0.98
N LEU A 199 14.01 -4.07 0.70
CA LEU A 199 13.22 -4.09 -0.53
C LEU A 199 14.10 -3.89 -1.78
N PHE A 200 15.05 -2.97 -1.72
CA PHE A 200 16.01 -2.73 -2.80
C PHE A 200 16.89 -3.96 -3.06
N ILE A 201 17.44 -4.57 -2.00
CA ILE A 201 18.24 -5.79 -2.09
C ILE A 201 17.40 -6.93 -2.68
N LEU A 202 16.17 -7.11 -2.22
CA LEU A 202 15.34 -8.18 -2.73
C LEU A 202 14.95 -7.96 -4.20
N LEU A 203 14.64 -6.72 -4.61
CA LEU A 203 14.41 -6.40 -6.03
C LEU A 203 15.61 -6.83 -6.88
N PHE A 204 16.83 -6.55 -6.42
CA PHE A 204 18.05 -6.94 -7.11
C PHE A 204 18.11 -8.46 -7.35
N PHE A 205 17.81 -9.27 -6.33
CA PHE A 205 17.81 -10.73 -6.47
C PHE A 205 16.60 -11.28 -7.25
N LEU A 206 15.40 -10.70 -7.10
CA LEU A 206 14.18 -11.21 -7.75
C LEU A 206 14.19 -11.00 -9.27
N THR A 207 14.86 -9.93 -9.72
CA THR A 207 14.96 -9.58 -11.15
C THR A 207 15.98 -10.44 -11.90
N THR A 208 17.00 -10.96 -11.20
CA THR A 208 18.14 -11.66 -11.78
C THR A 208 17.77 -12.98 -12.49
N PRO A 209 16.96 -13.90 -11.92
CA PRO A 209 16.66 -15.19 -12.56
C PRO A 209 15.89 -15.07 -13.89
N ALA A 210 14.92 -14.16 -13.99
CA ALA A 210 14.14 -14.00 -15.22
C ALA A 210 15.00 -13.49 -16.39
N ILE A 211 15.99 -12.65 -16.10
CA ILE A 211 16.90 -12.10 -17.10
C ILE A 211 17.97 -13.11 -17.47
N ILE A 212 18.49 -13.89 -16.50
CA ILE A 212 19.41 -14.99 -16.78
C ILE A 212 18.75 -16.00 -17.72
N VAL A 213 17.51 -16.43 -17.47
CA VAL A 213 16.84 -17.40 -18.36
C VAL A 213 16.63 -16.83 -19.77
N ASN A 214 16.27 -15.54 -19.90
CA ASN A 214 16.10 -14.89 -21.21
C ASN A 214 17.44 -14.76 -21.98
N THR A 215 18.53 -14.41 -21.27
CA THR A 215 19.87 -14.28 -21.87
C THR A 215 20.56 -15.62 -22.11
N MET A 216 20.19 -16.67 -21.35
CA MET A 216 20.74 -18.02 -21.50
C MET A 216 20.38 -18.64 -22.86
N ASP A 217 19.22 -18.28 -23.43
CA ASP A 217 18.81 -18.67 -24.79
C ASP A 217 19.65 -17.94 -25.87
N MET A 218 20.01 -16.68 -25.62
CA MET A 218 20.79 -15.86 -26.57
C MET A 218 22.26 -16.30 -26.69
N PHE A 219 22.84 -16.84 -25.62
CA PHE A 219 24.28 -17.14 -25.58
C PHE A 219 24.67 -18.60 -25.86
N ASN A 220 23.73 -19.53 -26.04
CA ASN A 220 24.00 -20.93 -26.42
C ASN A 220 25.19 -21.58 -25.65
N VAL A 221 25.39 -21.21 -24.37
CA VAL A 221 26.61 -21.56 -23.59
C VAL A 221 26.55 -22.98 -23.05
N THR A 222 25.46 -23.72 -23.27
CA THR A 222 25.32 -25.11 -22.88
C THR A 222 24.69 -25.93 -24.00
N GLN A 223 25.50 -26.63 -24.77
CA GLN A 223 25.08 -27.96 -25.26
C GLN A 223 25.46 -28.98 -24.17
N PRO A 224 24.60 -29.94 -23.78
CA PRO A 224 23.40 -30.44 -24.44
C PRO A 224 22.16 -30.48 -23.50
N VAL A 225 21.10 -29.75 -23.83
CA VAL A 225 19.75 -30.15 -23.38
C VAL A 225 18.81 -30.06 -24.59
N GLU A 226 18.96 -31.01 -25.52
CA GLU A 226 18.04 -31.17 -26.66
C GLU A 226 16.58 -31.40 -26.20
N SER A 227 16.36 -31.74 -24.93
CA SER A 227 15.05 -31.86 -24.30
C SER A 227 14.41 -30.53 -23.85
N LEU A 228 15.15 -29.40 -23.89
CA LEU A 228 14.61 -28.06 -23.60
C LEU A 228 14.25 -27.26 -24.86
N LYS A 229 14.53 -27.77 -26.07
CA LYS A 229 14.13 -27.17 -27.36
C LYS A 229 12.61 -27.20 -27.64
N ASN A 230 11.78 -27.40 -26.63
CA ASN A 230 10.35 -27.14 -26.80
C ASN A 230 10.16 -25.62 -26.86
N PRO A 231 9.62 -25.05 -27.95
CA PRO A 231 9.40 -23.60 -28.08
C PRO A 231 8.51 -23.05 -26.96
N ILE A 232 7.68 -23.92 -26.38
CA ILE A 232 6.89 -23.62 -25.18
C ILE A 232 7.81 -23.34 -23.98
N ILE A 233 8.84 -24.14 -23.74
CA ILE A 233 9.70 -23.97 -22.56
C ILE A 233 10.63 -22.77 -22.74
N THR A 234 11.21 -22.55 -23.92
CA THR A 234 12.15 -21.44 -24.13
C THR A 234 11.46 -20.07 -24.21
N GLN A 235 10.27 -19.97 -24.80
CA GLN A 235 9.60 -18.67 -24.99
C GLN A 235 8.53 -18.36 -23.92
N PHE A 236 7.83 -19.37 -23.40
CA PHE A 236 6.75 -19.15 -22.43
C PHE A 236 7.25 -19.12 -20.99
N PHE A 237 8.21 -19.98 -20.62
CA PHE A 237 8.69 -20.08 -19.23
C PHE A 237 9.31 -18.78 -18.68
N PRO A 238 10.18 -18.06 -19.42
CA PRO A 238 10.74 -16.79 -18.92
C PRO A 238 9.66 -15.74 -18.72
N THR A 239 8.68 -15.71 -19.64
CA THR A 239 7.53 -14.81 -19.60
C THR A 239 6.62 -15.12 -18.41
N LEU A 240 6.34 -16.40 -18.17
CA LEU A 240 5.57 -16.87 -17.02
C LEU A 240 6.29 -16.59 -15.70
N LEU A 241 7.62 -16.77 -15.66
CA LEU A 241 8.44 -16.50 -14.48
C LEU A 241 8.48 -14.99 -14.16
N LEU A 242 8.71 -14.14 -15.17
CA LEU A 242 8.63 -12.68 -15.00
C LEU A 242 7.23 -12.27 -14.54
N TRP A 243 6.19 -12.84 -15.15
CA TRP A 243 4.81 -12.59 -14.75
C TRP A 243 4.56 -13.00 -13.30
N ALA A 244 4.97 -14.21 -12.89
CA ALA A 244 4.82 -14.70 -11.51
C ALA A 244 5.53 -13.80 -10.50
N PHE A 245 6.74 -13.34 -10.81
CA PHE A 245 7.46 -12.36 -9.98
C PHE A 245 6.79 -10.99 -9.99
N SER A 246 6.21 -10.55 -11.11
CA SER A 246 5.43 -9.31 -11.20
C SER A 246 4.13 -9.38 -10.39
N VAL A 247 3.58 -10.58 -10.19
CA VAL A 247 2.46 -10.83 -9.26
C VAL A 247 2.95 -10.78 -7.82
N PHE A 248 4.07 -11.44 -7.51
CA PHE A 248 4.59 -11.60 -6.15
C PHE A 248 5.13 -10.29 -5.55
N LEU A 249 5.84 -9.49 -6.35
CA LEU A 249 6.53 -8.29 -5.88
C LEU A 249 5.58 -7.25 -5.25
N PRO A 250 4.44 -6.89 -5.88
CA PRO A 250 3.50 -5.95 -5.28
C PRO A 250 2.95 -6.42 -3.92
N PHE A 251 2.69 -7.72 -3.73
CA PHE A 251 2.27 -8.26 -2.43
C PHE A 251 3.35 -8.07 -1.37
N LEU A 252 4.61 -8.34 -1.71
CA LEU A 252 5.70 -8.14 -0.78
C LEU A 252 5.89 -6.64 -0.43
N VAL A 253 5.87 -5.75 -1.42
CA VAL A 253 5.96 -4.30 -1.18
C VAL A 253 4.86 -3.87 -0.21
N TYR A 254 3.63 -4.37 -0.39
CA TYR A 254 2.53 -4.13 0.53
C TYR A 254 2.81 -4.63 1.97
N TYR A 255 3.29 -5.86 2.15
CA TYR A 255 3.61 -6.38 3.48
C TYR A 255 4.74 -5.61 4.17
N LEU A 256 5.77 -5.22 3.42
CA LEU A 256 6.86 -4.40 3.94
C LEU A 256 6.37 -2.99 4.30
N GLN A 257 5.45 -2.42 3.52
CA GLN A 257 4.89 -1.10 3.79
C GLN A 257 3.94 -1.08 5.00
N CYS A 258 3.10 -2.11 5.17
CA CYS A 258 2.30 -2.30 6.37
C CYS A 258 3.21 -2.48 7.61
N SER A 259 4.30 -3.23 7.43
CA SER A 259 5.35 -3.35 8.45
C SER A 259 6.05 -2.02 8.73
N ALA A 260 6.11 -1.06 7.81
CA ALA A 260 6.71 0.26 8.10
C ALA A 260 5.89 1.08 9.12
N SER A 261 4.73 0.60 9.57
CA SER A 261 3.88 1.22 10.60
C SER A 261 3.53 2.67 10.28
N SER A 262 3.02 2.93 9.07
CA SER A 262 2.52 4.27 8.71
C SER A 262 1.26 4.59 9.51
N PHE A 263 1.12 5.83 9.98
CA PHE A 263 -0.03 6.26 10.78
C PHE A 263 -1.30 6.54 9.94
N ARG A 264 -1.15 6.95 8.67
CA ARG A 264 -2.29 7.23 7.78
C ARG A 264 -2.40 6.16 6.71
N ARG A 265 -3.57 5.54 6.61
CA ARG A 265 -3.90 4.49 5.64
C ARG A 265 -3.83 5.00 4.20
N SER A 266 -4.33 6.20 3.94
CA SER A 266 -4.26 6.85 2.63
C SER A 266 -2.82 7.10 2.17
N SER A 267 -1.94 7.49 3.08
CA SER A 267 -0.52 7.67 2.76
C SER A 267 0.21 6.35 2.54
N GLU A 268 -0.18 5.31 3.29
CA GLU A 268 0.33 3.95 3.09
C GLU A 268 -0.01 3.45 1.69
N ASN A 269 -1.28 3.54 1.30
CA ASN A 269 -1.75 3.14 -0.03
C ASN A 269 -1.05 3.93 -1.16
N GLN A 270 -0.84 5.23 -0.97
CA GLN A 270 -0.14 6.07 -1.97
C GLN A 270 1.34 5.69 -2.10
N LEU A 271 2.02 5.43 -0.98
CA LEU A 271 3.42 4.99 -0.98
C LEU A 271 3.56 3.60 -1.60
N THR A 272 2.66 2.67 -1.27
CA THR A 272 2.58 1.34 -1.89
C THR A 272 2.41 1.47 -3.40
N MET A 273 1.46 2.30 -3.86
CA MET A 273 1.24 2.52 -5.30
C MET A 273 2.48 3.05 -6.01
N HIS A 274 3.16 4.05 -5.43
CA HIS A 274 4.35 4.63 -6.03
C HIS A 274 5.53 3.66 -6.11
N LYS A 275 5.78 2.94 -5.02
CA LYS A 275 6.83 1.92 -4.94
C LYS A 275 6.53 0.77 -5.90
N CYS A 276 5.33 0.20 -5.85
CA CYS A 276 4.93 -0.88 -6.75
C CYS A 276 5.05 -0.46 -8.22
N PHE A 277 4.55 0.72 -8.59
CA PHE A 277 4.67 1.21 -9.96
C PHE A 277 6.15 1.37 -10.39
N PHE A 278 6.97 2.01 -9.58
CA PHE A 278 8.39 2.20 -9.88
C PHE A 278 9.11 0.85 -10.06
N PHE A 279 8.90 -0.09 -9.14
CA PHE A 279 9.53 -1.40 -9.21
C PHE A 279 9.00 -2.26 -10.36
N LEU A 280 7.71 -2.21 -10.66
CA LEU A 280 7.12 -2.91 -11.79
C LEU A 280 7.64 -2.34 -13.12
N VAL A 281 7.70 -1.02 -13.29
CA VAL A 281 8.27 -0.39 -14.49
C VAL A 281 9.74 -0.76 -14.64
N PHE A 282 10.52 -0.72 -13.56
CA PHE A 282 11.93 -1.09 -13.59
C PHE A 282 12.14 -2.57 -13.97
N MET A 283 11.39 -3.47 -13.32
CA MET A 283 11.51 -4.91 -13.52
C MET A 283 10.93 -5.40 -14.85
N VAL A 284 9.74 -4.91 -15.24
CA VAL A 284 9.02 -5.42 -16.40
C VAL A 284 9.47 -4.71 -17.66
N ILE A 285 9.63 -3.38 -17.63
CA ILE A 285 9.95 -2.61 -18.84
C ILE A 285 11.46 -2.42 -18.96
N ILE A 286 12.11 -1.77 -18.00
CA ILE A 286 13.49 -1.27 -18.17
C ILE A 286 14.51 -2.42 -18.28
N LEU A 287 14.51 -3.36 -17.34
CA LEU A 287 15.52 -4.43 -17.33
C LEU A 287 15.43 -5.36 -18.56
N PRO A 288 14.26 -5.91 -18.94
CA PRO A 288 14.16 -6.79 -20.10
C PRO A 288 14.39 -6.04 -21.41
N SER A 289 14.00 -4.76 -21.48
CA SER A 289 14.29 -3.91 -22.64
C SER A 289 15.77 -3.80 -22.93
N LEU A 290 16.58 -3.61 -21.88
CA LEU A 290 18.02 -3.44 -22.00
C LEU A 290 18.77 -4.76 -22.19
N GLY A 291 18.11 -5.92 -21.98
CA GLY A 291 18.76 -7.23 -22.01
C GLY A 291 19.81 -7.43 -20.91
N LEU A 292 19.84 -6.56 -19.91
CA LEU A 292 20.85 -6.55 -18.84
C LEU A 292 20.27 -7.14 -17.56
N SER A 293 20.99 -8.08 -16.93
CA SER A 293 20.65 -8.47 -15.56
C SER A 293 20.97 -7.32 -14.60
N SER A 294 20.19 -7.19 -13.53
CA SER A 294 20.43 -6.17 -12.50
C SER A 294 21.84 -6.28 -11.90
N LEU A 295 22.35 -7.50 -11.79
CA LEU A 295 23.71 -7.81 -11.32
C LEU A 295 24.78 -7.37 -12.33
N ASP A 296 24.63 -7.73 -13.60
CA ASP A 296 25.56 -7.34 -14.67
C ASP A 296 25.65 -5.80 -14.83
N LEU A 297 24.52 -5.09 -14.70
CA LEU A 297 24.48 -3.62 -14.74
C LEU A 297 25.17 -2.96 -13.54
N PHE A 298 24.97 -3.50 -12.32
CA PHE A 298 25.65 -3.00 -11.12
C PHE A 298 27.15 -3.25 -11.16
N PHE A 299 27.59 -4.46 -11.53
CA PHE A 299 29.02 -4.77 -11.59
C PHE A 299 29.73 -4.01 -12.72
N ARG A 300 29.12 -3.86 -13.89
CA ARG A 300 29.69 -3.05 -14.98
C ARG A 300 29.72 -1.56 -14.63
N TRP A 301 28.67 -1.02 -14.02
CA TRP A 301 28.67 0.38 -13.56
C TRP A 301 29.70 0.63 -12.45
N LEU A 302 29.89 -0.32 -11.53
CA LEU A 302 30.78 -0.16 -10.37
C LEU A 302 32.26 -0.42 -10.72
N PHE A 303 32.57 -1.23 -11.74
CA PHE A 303 33.93 -1.72 -11.98
C PHE A 303 34.47 -1.55 -13.41
N ASP A 304 33.66 -1.17 -14.40
CA ASP A 304 34.11 -1.14 -15.80
C ASP A 304 34.15 0.29 -16.38
N THR A 305 35.36 0.85 -16.48
CA THR A 305 35.62 2.16 -17.12
C THR A 305 35.66 2.09 -18.65
N HIS A 306 35.78 0.91 -19.26
CA HIS A 306 35.80 0.70 -20.72
C HIS A 306 34.43 0.28 -21.30
N PHE A 307 33.39 0.27 -20.45
CA PHE A 307 32.04 -0.12 -20.81
C PHE A 307 31.47 0.61 -22.03
N LEU A 308 31.80 1.89 -22.24
CA LEU A 308 31.25 2.70 -23.34
C LEU A 308 31.75 2.27 -24.73
N ASP A 309 32.96 1.70 -24.84
CA ASP A 309 33.55 1.32 -26.13
C ASP A 309 33.01 -0.03 -26.64
N ASP A 310 32.64 -0.94 -25.74
CA ASP A 310 32.08 -2.28 -26.06
C ASP A 310 30.53 -2.29 -26.01
N ALA A 311 29.94 -1.17 -25.57
CA ALA A 311 28.50 -0.93 -25.45
C ALA A 311 27.82 -0.71 -26.81
N ASP A 312 28.44 0.02 -27.73
CA ASP A 312 27.83 0.39 -29.02
C ASP A 312 27.41 -0.84 -29.84
N VAL A 313 28.19 -1.92 -29.79
CA VAL A 313 27.90 -3.18 -30.50
C VAL A 313 26.80 -3.99 -29.79
N LYS A 314 26.78 -3.99 -28.45
CA LYS A 314 25.76 -4.73 -27.67
C LYS A 314 24.39 -4.03 -27.68
N PHE A 315 24.35 -2.70 -27.64
CA PHE A 315 23.11 -1.93 -27.67
C PHE A 315 22.45 -1.90 -29.05
N GLN A 316 23.18 -2.13 -30.14
CA GLN A 316 22.56 -2.32 -31.48
C GLN A 316 21.62 -3.53 -31.54
N CYS A 317 21.85 -4.57 -30.72
CA CYS A 317 21.01 -5.78 -30.62
C CYS A 317 19.88 -5.65 -29.58
N VAL A 318 19.86 -4.56 -28.81
CA VAL A 318 18.82 -4.29 -27.82
C VAL A 318 17.57 -3.80 -28.58
N PHE A 319 16.44 -4.50 -28.40
CA PHE A 319 15.20 -4.42 -29.20
C PHE A 319 15.20 -5.18 -30.55
N LEU A 320 15.61 -6.45 -30.55
CA LEU A 320 15.18 -7.36 -31.63
C LEU A 320 13.65 -7.52 -31.63
N PRO A 321 13.02 -7.81 -32.80
CA PRO A 321 11.59 -8.15 -32.90
C PRO A 321 11.13 -9.21 -31.89
N ASP A 322 12.04 -10.10 -31.48
CA ASP A 322 11.82 -11.15 -30.49
C ASP A 322 11.50 -10.61 -29.08
N ASN A 323 12.04 -9.45 -28.70
CA ASN A 323 11.68 -8.78 -27.44
C ASN A 323 10.23 -8.27 -27.48
N GLY A 324 9.72 -7.87 -28.65
CA GLY A 324 8.32 -7.46 -28.81
C GLY A 324 7.35 -8.61 -28.53
N ALA A 325 7.68 -9.83 -28.98
CA ALA A 325 6.88 -11.03 -28.72
C ALA A 325 6.80 -11.37 -27.23
N PHE A 326 7.89 -11.17 -26.48
CA PHE A 326 7.90 -11.33 -25.01
C PHE A 326 6.86 -10.43 -24.32
N PHE A 327 6.81 -9.14 -24.68
CA PHE A 327 5.85 -8.19 -24.08
C PHE A 327 4.41 -8.47 -24.48
N VAL A 328 4.18 -8.91 -25.72
CA VAL A 328 2.86 -9.36 -26.17
C VAL A 328 2.41 -10.56 -25.34
N ASN A 329 3.25 -11.58 -25.18
CA ASN A 329 2.94 -12.76 -24.37
C ASN A 329 2.70 -12.41 -22.89
N TYR A 330 3.45 -11.44 -22.34
CA TYR A 330 3.24 -10.93 -20.99
C TYR A 330 1.86 -10.25 -20.84
N VAL A 331 1.45 -9.41 -21.79
CA VAL A 331 0.12 -8.76 -21.78
C VAL A 331 -0.98 -9.78 -21.98
N VAL A 332 -0.83 -10.76 -22.88
CA VAL A 332 -1.80 -11.85 -23.09
C VAL A 332 -1.98 -12.65 -21.80
N THR A 333 -0.88 -13.07 -21.17
CA THR A 333 -0.90 -13.81 -19.90
C THR A 333 -1.55 -12.99 -18.79
N SER A 334 -1.23 -11.70 -18.68
CA SER A 334 -1.85 -10.80 -17.70
C SER A 334 -3.35 -10.57 -17.96
N SER A 335 -3.76 -10.51 -19.22
CA SER A 335 -5.16 -10.32 -19.63
C SER A 335 -6.03 -11.52 -19.33
N LEU A 336 -5.58 -12.74 -19.64
CA LEU A 336 -6.37 -13.95 -19.46
C LEU A 336 -6.15 -14.54 -18.08
N ILE A 337 -4.91 -14.95 -17.76
CA ILE A 337 -4.59 -15.66 -16.51
C ILE A 337 -4.66 -14.69 -15.33
N GLY A 338 -4.14 -13.47 -15.48
CA GLY A 338 -4.16 -12.46 -14.41
C GLY A 338 -5.58 -12.12 -13.95
N THR A 339 -6.45 -11.70 -14.88
CA THR A 339 -7.84 -11.35 -14.53
C THR A 339 -8.65 -12.54 -14.02
N ALA A 340 -8.41 -13.76 -14.54
CA ALA A 340 -9.03 -14.98 -14.04
C ALA A 340 -8.61 -15.30 -12.60
N MET A 341 -7.33 -15.15 -12.26
CA MET A 341 -6.85 -15.36 -10.87
C MET A 341 -7.41 -14.32 -9.90
N GLU A 342 -7.57 -13.07 -10.33
CA GLU A 342 -8.19 -12.01 -9.53
C GLU A 342 -9.67 -12.31 -9.26
N LEU A 343 -10.39 -12.82 -10.26
CA LEU A 343 -11.79 -13.25 -10.09
C LEU A 343 -11.90 -14.43 -9.11
N LEU A 344 -11.02 -15.43 -9.26
CA LEU A 344 -10.97 -16.61 -8.37
C LEU A 344 -10.40 -16.29 -6.98
N ARG A 345 -9.72 -15.15 -6.81
CA ARG A 345 -9.08 -14.72 -5.56
C ARG A 345 -8.14 -15.78 -4.97
N ILE A 346 -7.37 -16.47 -5.83
CA ILE A 346 -6.49 -17.60 -5.43
C ILE A 346 -5.56 -17.22 -4.27
N PRO A 347 -4.85 -16.07 -4.25
CA PRO A 347 -3.98 -15.71 -3.13
C PRO A 347 -4.76 -15.55 -1.82
N GLY A 348 -5.95 -14.94 -1.88
CA GLY A 348 -6.83 -14.77 -0.72
C GLY A 348 -7.35 -16.11 -0.18
N LEU A 349 -7.66 -17.04 -1.08
CA LEU A 349 -8.09 -18.40 -0.75
C LEU A 349 -6.94 -19.20 -0.12
N LEU A 350 -5.71 -19.10 -0.64
CA LEU A 350 -4.54 -19.75 -0.06
C LEU A 350 -4.27 -19.30 1.37
N VAL A 351 -4.29 -17.98 1.62
CA VAL A 351 -4.12 -17.42 2.97
C VAL A 351 -5.27 -17.84 3.89
N TYR A 352 -6.50 -17.90 3.38
CA TYR A 352 -7.64 -18.39 4.14
C TYR A 352 -7.50 -19.87 4.51
N THR A 353 -7.15 -20.74 3.54
CA THR A 353 -6.94 -22.17 3.76
C THR A 353 -5.79 -22.41 4.73
N ALA A 354 -4.66 -21.72 4.57
CA ALA A 354 -3.54 -21.79 5.50
C ALA A 354 -3.97 -21.39 6.93
N ARG A 355 -4.68 -20.25 7.09
CA ARG A 355 -5.21 -19.84 8.40
C ARG A 355 -6.19 -20.85 8.99
N LEU A 356 -7.00 -21.51 8.17
CA LEU A 356 -7.93 -22.54 8.61
C LEU A 356 -7.22 -23.84 9.03
N CYS A 357 -6.08 -24.16 8.41
CA CYS A 357 -5.20 -25.27 8.78
C CYS A 357 -4.44 -24.99 10.09
N PHE A 358 -4.01 -23.74 10.33
CA PHE A 358 -3.30 -23.33 11.55
C PHE A 358 -4.21 -22.95 12.74
N ALA A 359 -5.52 -22.82 12.53
CA ALA A 359 -6.48 -22.49 13.59
C ALA A 359 -6.58 -23.63 14.62
N LYS A 360 -6.34 -23.31 15.90
CA LYS A 360 -6.19 -24.28 16.99
C LYS A 360 -7.52 -24.83 17.49
N SER A 361 -8.56 -23.99 17.52
CA SER A 361 -9.86 -24.30 18.11
C SER A 361 -11.03 -24.09 17.15
N GLU A 362 -12.17 -24.76 17.39
CA GLU A 362 -13.39 -24.54 16.63
C GLU A 362 -13.87 -23.07 16.61
N PRO A 363 -13.88 -22.32 17.73
CA PRO A 363 -14.23 -20.90 17.68
C PRO A 363 -13.21 -20.06 16.93
N GLU A 364 -11.92 -20.44 16.91
CA GLU A 364 -10.93 -19.77 16.07
C GLU A 364 -11.19 -20.02 14.58
N ARG A 365 -11.59 -21.24 14.19
CA ARG A 365 -12.02 -21.53 12.81
C ARG A 365 -13.27 -20.74 12.43
N LEU A 366 -14.25 -20.63 13.34
CA LEU A 366 -15.44 -19.81 13.14
C LEU A 366 -15.07 -18.32 13.02
N HIS A 367 -14.11 -17.86 13.83
CA HIS A 367 -13.59 -16.50 13.73
C HIS A 367 -12.90 -16.24 12.39
N VAL A 368 -12.07 -17.17 11.90
CA VAL A 368 -11.43 -17.08 10.58
C VAL A 368 -12.48 -17.06 9.46
N LYS A 369 -13.54 -17.88 9.56
CA LYS A 369 -14.69 -17.87 8.62
C LYS A 369 -15.45 -16.54 8.62
N ARG A 370 -15.66 -15.94 9.80
CA ARG A 370 -16.37 -14.65 9.92
C ARG A 370 -15.51 -13.43 9.58
N SER A 371 -14.18 -13.55 9.65
CA SER A 371 -13.21 -12.47 9.36
C SER A 371 -12.67 -12.53 7.92
N GLN A 372 -13.44 -13.09 6.98
CA GLN A 372 -13.03 -13.21 5.58
C GLN A 372 -13.12 -11.91 4.78
N ALA A 373 -13.75 -10.87 5.33
CA ALA A 373 -13.99 -9.64 4.60
C ALA A 373 -12.68 -8.85 4.46
N TYR A 374 -12.20 -8.70 3.22
CA TYR A 374 -11.01 -7.92 2.89
C TYR A 374 -11.41 -6.53 2.42
N GLN A 375 -10.53 -5.55 2.65
CA GLN A 375 -10.64 -4.24 2.03
C GLN A 375 -9.96 -4.27 0.66
N PHE A 376 -10.55 -3.56 -0.30
CA PHE A 376 -9.97 -3.43 -1.63
C PHE A 376 -8.70 -2.56 -1.58
N GLN A 377 -7.57 -3.13 -2.01
CA GLN A 377 -6.27 -2.47 -1.93
C GLN A 377 -6.01 -1.62 -3.18
N PHE A 378 -6.64 -0.44 -3.25
CA PHE A 378 -6.53 0.46 -4.39
C PHE A 378 -5.09 0.76 -4.83
N GLY A 379 -4.16 0.89 -3.88
CA GLY A 379 -2.76 1.22 -4.22
C GLY A 379 -2.07 0.12 -5.04
N LEU A 380 -2.41 -1.14 -4.78
CA LEU A 380 -1.83 -2.30 -5.48
C LEU A 380 -2.40 -2.41 -6.90
N GLU A 381 -3.73 -2.38 -7.00
CA GLU A 381 -4.49 -2.55 -8.24
C GLU A 381 -4.21 -1.40 -9.22
N TYR A 382 -4.09 -0.17 -8.72
CA TYR A 382 -3.67 0.97 -9.55
C TYR A 382 -2.27 0.81 -10.09
N ALA A 383 -1.31 0.39 -9.27
CA ALA A 383 0.07 0.22 -9.72
C ALA A 383 0.17 -0.84 -10.83
N TRP A 384 -0.54 -1.96 -10.69
CA TRP A 384 -0.59 -3.00 -11.73
C TRP A 384 -1.21 -2.48 -13.02
N THR A 385 -2.40 -1.88 -12.93
CA THR A 385 -3.12 -1.39 -14.11
C THR A 385 -2.31 -0.31 -14.84
N CYS A 386 -1.68 0.61 -14.09
CA CYS A 386 -0.78 1.62 -14.65
C CYS A 386 0.47 1.01 -15.30
N CYS A 387 1.00 -0.09 -14.75
CA CYS A 387 2.14 -0.80 -15.34
C CYS A 387 1.75 -1.45 -16.68
N ILE A 388 0.66 -2.22 -16.74
CA ILE A 388 0.20 -2.84 -18.00
C ILE A 388 -0.10 -1.77 -19.05
N PHE A 389 -0.76 -0.68 -18.65
CA PHE A 389 -0.96 0.47 -19.53
C PHE A 389 0.38 1.05 -20.04
N SER A 390 1.37 1.18 -19.17
CA SER A 390 2.71 1.67 -19.54
C SER A 390 3.41 0.72 -20.53
N VAL A 391 3.30 -0.60 -20.34
CA VAL A 391 3.83 -1.61 -21.27
C VAL A 391 3.18 -1.46 -22.65
N VAL A 392 1.84 -1.46 -22.69
CA VAL A 392 1.08 -1.34 -23.94
C VAL A 392 1.42 -0.04 -24.67
N MET A 393 1.47 1.09 -23.95
CA MET A 393 1.81 2.39 -24.52
C MET A 393 3.25 2.46 -25.04
N THR A 394 4.19 1.82 -24.34
CA THR A 394 5.61 1.83 -24.73
C THR A 394 5.84 1.07 -26.04
N TYR A 395 5.19 -0.08 -26.20
CA TYR A 395 5.39 -0.96 -27.35
C TYR A 395 4.34 -0.81 -28.46
N SER A 396 3.37 0.10 -28.32
CA SER A 396 2.29 0.24 -29.30
C SER A 396 2.78 0.61 -30.70
N ILE A 397 3.85 1.41 -30.79
CA ILE A 397 4.42 1.86 -32.07
C ILE A 397 5.35 0.80 -32.66
N THR A 398 6.17 0.16 -31.82
CA THR A 398 7.12 -0.86 -32.27
C THR A 398 6.45 -2.19 -32.61
N CYS A 399 5.40 -2.57 -31.87
CA CYS A 399 4.69 -3.84 -32.01
C CYS A 399 3.17 -3.61 -31.86
N PRO A 400 2.47 -3.18 -32.93
CA PRO A 400 1.05 -2.78 -32.85
C PRO A 400 0.10 -3.87 -32.36
N ILE A 401 0.47 -5.15 -32.49
CA ILE A 401 -0.34 -6.29 -32.03
C ILE A 401 -0.55 -6.30 -30.51
N ILE A 402 0.26 -5.58 -29.73
CA ILE A 402 0.07 -5.48 -28.26
C ILE A 402 -1.19 -4.68 -27.89
N VAL A 403 -1.62 -3.75 -28.74
CA VAL A 403 -2.75 -2.84 -28.48
C VAL A 403 -4.09 -3.57 -28.34
N PRO A 404 -4.51 -4.48 -29.25
CA PRO A 404 -5.77 -5.22 -29.07
C PRO A 404 -5.78 -6.08 -27.80
N PHE A 405 -4.66 -6.70 -27.43
CA PHE A 405 -4.57 -7.45 -26.17
C PHE A 405 -4.57 -6.54 -24.94
N GLY A 406 -4.00 -5.33 -25.05
CA GLY A 406 -4.12 -4.29 -24.03
C GLY A 406 -5.57 -3.84 -23.83
N LEU A 407 -6.33 -3.67 -24.91
CA LEU A 407 -7.77 -3.37 -24.84
C LEU A 407 -8.54 -4.51 -24.18
N LEU A 408 -8.25 -5.75 -24.56
CA LEU A 408 -8.83 -6.95 -23.94
C LEU A 408 -8.58 -6.98 -22.43
N TYR A 409 -7.35 -6.70 -21.99
CA TYR A 409 -7.01 -6.58 -20.57
C TYR A 409 -7.91 -5.56 -19.87
N MET A 410 -8.04 -4.35 -20.41
CA MET A 410 -8.82 -3.28 -19.77
C MET A 410 -10.32 -3.62 -19.66
N LEU A 411 -10.89 -4.28 -20.68
CA LEU A 411 -12.29 -4.73 -20.67
C LEU A 411 -12.52 -5.83 -19.62
N LEU A 412 -11.68 -6.87 -19.61
CA LEU A 412 -11.77 -7.96 -18.64
C LEU A 412 -11.55 -7.43 -17.21
N LYS A 413 -10.54 -6.59 -17.01
CA LYS A 413 -10.24 -5.98 -15.71
C LYS A 413 -11.42 -5.14 -15.21
N HIS A 414 -12.05 -4.34 -16.07
CA HIS A 414 -13.25 -3.58 -15.71
C HIS A 414 -14.40 -4.48 -15.24
N MET A 415 -14.67 -5.58 -15.95
CA MET A 415 -15.73 -6.52 -15.58
C MET A 415 -15.45 -7.23 -14.24
N VAL A 416 -14.22 -7.71 -14.06
CA VAL A 416 -13.78 -8.41 -12.84
C VAL A 416 -13.78 -7.49 -11.62
N ASP A 417 -13.21 -6.30 -11.74
CA ASP A 417 -13.17 -5.33 -10.64
C ASP A 417 -14.56 -4.87 -10.25
N ARG A 418 -15.43 -4.62 -11.23
CA ARG A 418 -16.84 -4.27 -10.98
C ARG A 418 -17.51 -5.36 -10.15
N TYR A 419 -17.42 -6.62 -10.58
CA TYR A 419 -18.01 -7.75 -9.86
C TYR A 419 -17.46 -7.86 -8.43
N ASN A 420 -16.14 -7.83 -8.27
CA ASN A 420 -15.51 -8.00 -6.96
C ASN A 420 -15.82 -6.84 -6.00
N ILE A 421 -15.87 -5.59 -6.48
CA ILE A 421 -16.20 -4.43 -5.65
C ILE A 421 -17.67 -4.49 -5.18
N TYR A 422 -18.60 -4.93 -6.02
CA TYR A 422 -20.02 -5.01 -5.64
C TYR A 422 -20.33 -6.13 -4.65
N TYR A 423 -19.75 -7.32 -4.82
CA TYR A 423 -20.19 -8.52 -4.08
C TYR A 423 -19.23 -9.00 -2.99
N VAL A 424 -17.97 -8.61 -3.04
CA VAL A 424 -16.92 -9.22 -2.20
C VAL A 424 -16.30 -8.25 -1.22
N TYR A 425 -15.94 -7.05 -1.68
CA TYR A 425 -15.14 -6.13 -0.88
C TYR A 425 -15.99 -5.26 0.04
N ILE A 426 -15.43 -4.92 1.20
CA ILE A 426 -16.03 -3.95 2.12
C ILE A 426 -15.86 -2.55 1.54
N PRO A 427 -16.86 -1.66 1.66
CA PRO A 427 -16.70 -0.25 1.29
C PRO A 427 -15.47 0.35 1.96
N THR A 428 -14.57 0.89 1.13
CA THR A 428 -13.31 1.49 1.59
C THR A 428 -13.29 2.95 1.17
N LYS A 429 -13.03 3.85 2.12
CA LYS A 429 -12.98 5.30 1.83
C LYS A 429 -11.76 5.62 1.00
N LEU A 430 -11.99 6.13 -0.22
CA LEU A 430 -10.95 6.46 -1.16
C LEU A 430 -10.56 7.93 -1.05
N ASN A 431 -9.26 8.20 -0.93
CA ASN A 431 -8.76 9.57 -0.90
C ASN A 431 -8.53 10.06 -2.34
N GLN A 432 -9.08 11.22 -2.70
CA GLN A 432 -8.92 11.84 -4.03
C GLN A 432 -7.44 12.00 -4.43
N ARG A 433 -6.54 12.17 -3.45
CA ARG A 433 -5.09 12.27 -3.69
C ARG A 433 -4.51 11.02 -4.36
N LEU A 434 -5.06 9.84 -4.10
CA LEU A 434 -4.60 8.59 -4.72
C LEU A 434 -4.88 8.61 -6.23
N HIS A 435 -6.09 9.01 -6.64
CA HIS A 435 -6.43 9.16 -8.06
C HIS A 435 -5.55 10.18 -8.76
N VAL A 436 -5.32 11.35 -8.14
CA VAL A 436 -4.44 12.37 -8.71
C VAL A 436 -3.01 11.84 -8.89
N ALA A 437 -2.52 11.05 -7.93
CA ALA A 437 -1.22 10.39 -8.04
C ALA A 437 -1.19 9.33 -9.16
N ALA A 438 -2.25 8.53 -9.32
CA ALA A 438 -2.36 7.55 -10.40
C ALA A 438 -2.36 8.25 -11.78
N ILE A 439 -3.13 9.33 -11.94
CA ILE A 439 -3.14 10.14 -13.17
C ILE A 439 -1.73 10.66 -13.47
N SER A 440 -1.01 11.13 -12.45
CA SER A 440 0.38 11.59 -12.64
C SER A 440 1.33 10.49 -13.10
N GLN A 441 1.11 9.23 -12.70
CA GLN A 441 1.90 8.08 -13.13
C GLN A 441 1.56 7.66 -14.56
N VAL A 442 0.28 7.69 -14.93
CA VAL A 442 -0.17 7.37 -16.30
C VAL A 442 0.43 8.34 -17.32
N VAL A 443 0.63 9.61 -16.97
CA VAL A 443 1.32 10.60 -17.83
C VAL A 443 2.79 10.23 -18.09
N VAL A 444 3.43 9.43 -17.23
CA VAL A 444 4.81 8.97 -17.44
C VAL A 444 4.89 7.96 -18.59
N ALA A 445 3.85 7.16 -18.82
CA ALA A 445 3.83 6.14 -19.87
C ALA A 445 4.11 6.68 -21.30
N PRO A 446 3.43 7.73 -21.81
CA PRO A 446 3.73 8.28 -23.12
C PRO A 446 5.11 8.95 -23.18
N ILE A 447 5.60 9.55 -22.09
CA ILE A 447 6.96 10.12 -22.03
C ILE A 447 7.99 9.00 -22.16
N LEU A 448 7.76 7.89 -21.46
CA LEU A 448 8.61 6.71 -21.51
C LEU A 448 8.59 6.07 -22.90
N CYS A 449 7.44 6.00 -23.57
CA CYS A 449 7.32 5.58 -24.98
C CYS A 449 8.19 6.45 -25.91
N MET A 450 8.07 7.78 -25.83
CA MET A 450 8.86 8.70 -26.66
C MET A 450 10.36 8.60 -26.37
N PHE A 451 10.74 8.41 -25.11
CA PHE A 451 12.13 8.16 -24.72
C PHE A 451 12.69 6.89 -25.38
N TRP A 452 11.94 5.80 -25.39
CA TRP A 452 12.38 4.55 -26.03
C TRP A 452 12.46 4.66 -27.55
N LEU A 453 11.53 5.37 -28.20
CA LEU A 453 11.61 5.63 -29.64
C LEU A 453 12.85 6.45 -30.01
N LEU A 454 13.18 7.46 -29.21
CA LEU A 454 14.41 8.22 -29.37
C LEU A 454 15.63 7.32 -29.20
N PHE A 455 15.69 6.54 -28.11
CA PHE A 455 16.77 5.59 -27.84
C PHE A 455 17.00 4.64 -29.02
N PHE A 456 15.92 4.05 -29.54
CA PHE A 456 15.96 3.18 -30.71
C PHE A 456 16.42 3.89 -31.98
N SER A 457 15.92 5.10 -32.23
CA SER A 457 16.31 5.89 -33.41
C SER A 457 17.78 6.30 -33.36
N VAL A 458 18.32 6.64 -32.19
CA VAL A 458 19.76 6.94 -32.02
C VAL A 458 20.60 5.72 -32.32
N LEU A 459 20.26 4.55 -31.75
CA LEU A 459 21.05 3.32 -31.90
C LEU A 459 21.04 2.75 -33.32
N ARG A 460 19.89 2.72 -34.00
CA ARG A 460 19.76 2.13 -35.34
C ARG A 460 20.02 3.11 -36.47
N LEU A 461 19.57 4.35 -36.32
CA LEU A 461 19.61 5.34 -37.40
C LEU A 461 20.73 6.37 -37.24
N GLY A 462 21.33 6.48 -36.06
CA GLY A 462 22.32 7.50 -35.74
C GLY A 462 21.71 8.84 -35.30
N PRO A 463 22.49 9.68 -34.59
CA PRO A 463 22.00 10.90 -33.96
C PRO A 463 21.67 12.02 -34.95
N THR A 464 22.24 12.00 -36.16
CA THR A 464 22.16 13.10 -37.14
C THR A 464 21.00 12.97 -38.13
N ARG A 465 20.23 11.86 -38.11
CA ARG A 465 19.11 11.68 -39.04
C ARG A 465 17.89 12.52 -38.64
N PRO A 466 17.10 12.99 -39.63
CA PRO A 466 15.97 13.89 -39.39
C PRO A 466 14.87 13.26 -38.50
N VAL A 467 14.68 11.93 -38.58
CA VAL A 467 13.72 11.20 -37.74
C VAL A 467 14.15 11.22 -36.25
N THR A 468 15.44 11.10 -35.98
CA THR A 468 16.00 11.14 -34.62
C THR A 468 15.90 12.56 -34.03
N LEU A 469 16.16 13.59 -34.84
CA LEU A 469 15.98 14.98 -34.44
C LEU A 469 14.51 15.31 -34.18
N PHE A 470 13.60 14.82 -35.03
CA PHE A 470 12.16 15.00 -34.84
C PHE A 470 11.67 14.36 -33.54
N THR A 471 12.03 13.10 -33.27
CA THR A 471 11.63 12.42 -32.03
C THR A 471 12.22 13.10 -30.79
N PHE A 472 13.45 13.63 -30.87
CA PHE A 472 14.06 14.42 -29.80
C PHE A 472 13.27 15.71 -29.50
N VAL A 473 12.91 16.47 -30.53
CA VAL A 473 12.12 17.70 -30.38
C VAL A 473 10.73 17.40 -29.80
N VAL A 474 10.09 16.33 -30.27
CA VAL A 474 8.79 15.88 -29.73
C VAL A 474 8.92 15.50 -28.25
N LEU A 475 9.93 14.71 -27.86
CA LEU A 475 10.16 14.36 -26.47
C LEU A 475 10.37 15.60 -25.59
N LEU A 476 11.21 16.54 -26.02
CA LEU A 476 11.46 17.78 -25.29
C LEU A 476 10.17 18.60 -25.13
N SER A 477 9.37 18.71 -26.19
CA SER A 477 8.08 19.40 -26.15
C SER A 477 7.09 18.74 -25.18
N CYS A 478 7.02 17.40 -25.14
CA CYS A 478 6.19 16.65 -24.20
C CYS A 478 6.62 16.87 -22.75
N ILE A 479 7.93 16.89 -22.47
CA ILE A 479 8.47 17.15 -21.14
C ILE A 479 8.16 18.58 -20.71
N ILE A 480 8.38 19.57 -21.57
CA ILE A 480 8.07 20.97 -21.30
C ILE A 480 6.58 21.16 -21.03
N PHE A 481 5.71 20.58 -21.87
CA PHE A 481 4.25 20.69 -21.68
C PHE A 481 3.78 19.99 -20.40
N SER A 482 4.35 18.83 -20.08
CA SER A 482 4.05 18.11 -18.83
C SER A 482 4.51 18.89 -17.60
N PHE A 483 5.71 19.49 -17.67
CA PHE A 483 6.23 20.34 -16.60
C PHE A 483 5.39 21.62 -16.45
N PHE A 484 5.00 22.25 -17.56
CA PHE A 484 4.12 23.39 -17.56
C PHE A 484 2.75 23.06 -16.96
N GLY A 485 2.15 21.91 -17.32
CA GLY A 485 0.91 21.41 -16.72
C GLY A 485 1.03 21.11 -15.22
N LEU A 486 2.17 20.59 -14.76
CA LEU A 486 2.46 20.37 -13.35
C LEU A 486 2.65 21.70 -12.59
N CYS A 487 3.35 22.67 -13.18
CA CYS A 487 3.50 24.00 -12.63
C CYS A 487 2.15 24.72 -12.55
N LEU A 488 1.31 24.66 -13.58
CA LEU A 488 -0.05 25.21 -13.56
C LEU A 488 -0.92 24.56 -12.49
N LYS A 489 -0.84 23.24 -12.28
CA LYS A 489 -1.53 22.55 -11.18
C LYS A 489 -1.02 22.97 -9.80
N LYS A 490 0.25 23.36 -9.68
CA LYS A 490 0.85 23.85 -8.43
C LYS A 490 0.54 25.33 -8.18
N LEU A 491 0.33 26.10 -9.26
CA LEU A 491 -0.07 27.51 -9.27
C LEU A 491 -1.57 27.69 -9.08
N GLN A 492 -2.40 26.74 -9.53
CA GLN A 492 -3.80 26.69 -9.15
C GLN A 492 -3.85 26.62 -7.63
N PRO A 493 -4.49 27.60 -6.95
CA PRO A 493 -4.63 27.53 -5.51
C PRO A 493 -5.31 26.20 -5.21
N ARG A 494 -4.64 25.33 -4.44
CA ARG A 494 -5.27 24.12 -3.88
C ARG A 494 -6.62 24.60 -3.35
N LYS A 495 -7.73 24.15 -3.96
CA LYS A 495 -9.07 24.43 -3.44
C LYS A 495 -8.98 24.22 -1.93
N PRO A 496 -9.39 25.20 -1.10
CA PRO A 496 -9.18 25.11 0.33
C PRO A 496 -9.72 23.75 0.78
N SER A 497 -8.87 22.97 1.46
CA SER A 497 -9.13 21.56 1.84
C SER A 497 -10.45 21.37 2.58
N SER A 498 -11.03 22.47 3.09
CA SER A 498 -12.43 22.66 3.47
C SER A 498 -13.42 21.99 2.49
N TYR A 499 -13.42 22.37 1.21
CA TYR A 499 -14.38 21.84 0.22
C TYR A 499 -14.16 20.36 -0.14
N GLN A 500 -12.92 19.87 -0.09
CA GLN A 500 -12.64 18.44 -0.34
C GLN A 500 -13.06 17.54 0.83
N MET A 501 -13.21 18.11 2.04
CA MET A 501 -13.65 17.38 3.22
C MET A 501 -15.15 17.52 3.48
N SER A 502 -15.81 18.59 3.04
CA SER A 502 -17.27 18.71 3.09
C SER A 502 -17.96 17.63 2.25
N ASP A 503 -17.50 17.40 1.01
CA ASP A 503 -18.03 16.33 0.14
C ASP A 503 -17.84 14.92 0.76
N GLN A 504 -16.76 14.71 1.51
CA GLN A 504 -16.51 13.45 2.23
C GLN A 504 -17.33 13.30 3.52
N SER A 505 -17.83 14.40 4.08
CA SER A 505 -18.62 14.43 5.32
C SER A 505 -20.08 14.10 5.06
N GLU A 506 -20.65 14.65 3.98
CA GLU A 506 -22.04 14.39 3.57
C GLU A 506 -22.27 12.90 3.21
N GLY A 507 -21.30 12.25 2.55
CA GLY A 507 -21.38 10.80 2.31
C GLY A 507 -21.27 9.96 3.59
N ALA A 508 -20.50 10.40 4.58
CA ALA A 508 -20.28 9.64 5.82
C ALA A 508 -21.47 9.68 6.79
N PHE A 509 -22.25 10.76 6.80
CA PHE A 509 -23.44 10.87 7.65
C PHE A 509 -24.57 9.98 7.12
N ASN A 510 -24.76 9.96 5.79
CA ASN A 510 -25.75 9.11 5.13
C ASN A 510 -25.46 7.60 5.27
N ASP A 511 -24.18 7.20 5.32
CA ASP A 511 -23.79 5.79 5.47
C ASP A 511 -23.94 5.24 6.90
N VAL A 512 -23.84 6.08 7.93
CA VAL A 512 -24.09 5.67 9.33
C VAL A 512 -25.57 5.38 9.54
N GLU A 513 -26.47 6.19 8.97
CA GLU A 513 -27.90 5.90 8.96
C GLU A 513 -28.22 4.61 8.18
N ARG A 514 -27.57 4.39 7.03
CA ARG A 514 -27.82 3.20 6.22
C ARG A 514 -27.31 1.89 6.85
N SER A 515 -26.22 1.96 7.60
CA SER A 515 -25.66 0.79 8.31
C SER A 515 -26.36 0.47 9.63
N SER A 516 -27.07 1.44 10.25
CA SER A 516 -27.96 1.16 11.38
C SER A 516 -29.29 0.50 10.98
N VAL A 517 -29.68 0.56 9.71
CA VAL A 517 -30.97 -0.01 9.23
C VAL A 517 -30.84 -1.44 8.70
N SER A 518 -29.63 -1.97 8.48
CA SER A 518 -29.44 -3.31 7.88
C SER A 518 -29.26 -4.48 8.87
N SER A 519 -29.64 -4.31 10.14
CA SER A 519 -29.63 -5.39 11.14
C SER A 519 -31.04 -5.89 11.45
N THR A 520 -31.73 -6.42 10.45
CA THR A 520 -32.84 -7.36 10.63
C THR A 520 -32.53 -8.61 9.81
N PRO A 521 -32.36 -9.80 10.44
CA PRO A 521 -32.26 -11.03 9.68
C PRO A 521 -33.66 -11.40 9.22
N ASN A 522 -33.92 -11.31 7.91
CA ASN A 522 -35.03 -12.03 7.32
C ASN A 522 -34.72 -13.53 7.44
N SER A 523 -35.33 -14.16 8.44
CA SER A 523 -35.67 -15.58 8.37
C SER A 523 -36.60 -15.77 7.18
N ASN A 524 -36.16 -16.50 6.16
CA ASN A 524 -36.92 -17.52 5.46
C ASN A 524 -36.12 -18.08 4.27
N VAL A 525 -36.15 -19.41 4.19
CA VAL A 525 -35.62 -20.35 3.17
C VAL A 525 -34.16 -20.75 3.33
#